data_AF-A0AAV5LY33-F1
#
_entry.id   AF-A0AAV5LY33-F1
#
_cell.length_a   1.000
_cell.length_b   1.000
_cell.length_c   1.000
_cell.angle_alpha   90.00
_cell.angle_beta   90.00
_cell.angle_gamma   90.00
#
_symmetry.space_group_name_H-M   'P 1'
#
loop_
_entity.id
_entity.type
_entity.pdbx_description
1 polymer ?
#
loop_
_entity_poly.entity_id
_entity_poly.type
_entity_poly.pdbx_seq_one_letter_code
_entity_poly.pdbx_strand_id
1 'polypeptide(L)'
;MLVSAVLEEFPDVERVEAFTLVDNKAMQRVLAKLGFQKEGKLRKYLVIDGKVSDVFMYSLLRSEYLPLSSSSTVSNVPLLELEGDS
;
A
#
# COMPACT_ATOMS: atom_id res chain seq x y z
N MET A 1 -8.02 8.56 -2.33
CA MET A 1 -8.00 8.06 -0.92
C MET A 1 -6.91 8.82 -0.18
N LEU A 2 -6.92 8.96 1.16
CA LEU A 2 -5.90 9.77 1.88
C LEU A 2 -4.46 9.40 1.52
N VAL A 3 -4.17 8.10 1.39
CA VAL A 3 -2.83 7.59 1.04
C VAL A 3 -2.39 8.05 -0.36
N SER A 4 -3.32 8.17 -1.32
CA SER A 4 -3.00 8.67 -2.67
C SER A 4 -2.69 10.16 -2.63
N ALA A 5 -3.48 10.94 -1.89
CA ALA A 5 -3.25 12.36 -1.72
C ALA A 5 -1.88 12.63 -1.08
N VAL A 6 -1.49 11.85 -0.06
CA VAL A 6 -0.16 11.98 0.57
C VAL A 6 0.97 11.67 -0.42
N LEU A 7 0.86 10.60 -1.21
CA LEU A 7 1.91 10.26 -2.19
C LEU A 7 1.95 11.25 -3.38
N GLU A 8 0.83 11.86 -3.75
CA GLU A 8 0.76 12.87 -4.81
C GLU A 8 1.28 14.24 -4.33
N GLU A 9 0.91 14.66 -3.12
CA GLU A 9 1.29 15.95 -2.54
C GLU A 9 2.76 15.97 -2.09
N PHE A 10 3.30 14.83 -1.66
CA PHE A 10 4.67 14.69 -1.18
C PHE A 10 5.45 13.71 -2.07
N PRO A 11 6.00 14.15 -3.22
CA PRO A 11 6.67 13.27 -4.18
C PRO A 11 7.91 12.58 -3.61
N ASP A 12 8.59 13.20 -2.65
CA ASP A 12 9.80 12.66 -2.01
C ASP A 12 9.51 11.61 -0.92
N VAL A 13 8.22 11.33 -0.63
CA VAL A 13 7.83 10.26 0.29
C VAL A 13 7.87 8.93 -0.45
N GLU A 14 8.78 8.05 -0.05
CA GLU A 14 8.92 6.70 -0.61
C GLU A 14 8.10 5.64 0.11
N ARG A 15 7.69 5.92 1.35
CA ARG A 15 7.10 4.92 2.24
C ARG A 15 6.12 5.56 3.20
N VAL A 16 4.93 4.99 3.28
CA VAL A 16 3.92 5.34 4.28
C VAL A 16 3.82 4.22 5.29
N GLU A 17 3.90 4.54 6.57
CA GLU A 17 3.79 3.57 7.65
C GLU A 17 2.47 3.69 8.38
N ALA A 18 1.99 2.57 8.91
CA ALA A 18 0.80 2.53 9.75
C ALA A 18 1.02 1.56 10.92
N PHE A 19 0.54 1.98 12.10
CA PHE A 19 0.61 1.18 13.32
C PHE A 19 -0.81 0.89 13.81
N THR A 20 -1.04 -0.34 14.25
CA THR A 20 -2.33 -0.72 14.84
C THR A 20 -2.14 -1.74 15.94
N LEU A 21 -3.00 -1.68 16.96
CA LEU A 21 -3.01 -2.69 18.02
C LEU A 21 -3.22 -4.09 17.43
N VAL A 22 -2.60 -5.07 18.08
CA VAL A 22 -2.66 -6.49 17.66
C VAL A 22 -4.08 -7.06 17.69
N ASP A 23 -4.94 -6.54 18.57
CA ASP A 23 -6.35 -6.90 18.72
C ASP A 23 -7.29 -6.14 17.78
N ASN A 24 -6.87 -5.01 17.21
CA ASN A 24 -7.68 -4.22 16.27
C ASN A 24 -7.72 -4.87 14.87
N LYS A 25 -8.50 -5.95 14.77
CA LYS A 25 -8.67 -6.72 13.52
C LYS A 25 -9.35 -5.92 12.42
N ALA A 26 -10.19 -4.94 12.79
CA ALA A 26 -10.86 -4.08 11.82
C ALA A 26 -9.83 -3.25 11.03
N MET A 27 -8.93 -2.56 11.73
CA MET A 27 -7.87 -1.77 11.10
C MET A 27 -6.90 -2.65 10.31
N GLN A 28 -6.53 -3.82 10.83
CA GLN A 28 -5.67 -4.77 10.10
C GLN A 28 -6.26 -5.18 8.75
N ARG A 29 -7.59 -5.39 8.67
CA ARG A 29 -8.28 -5.67 7.40
C ARG A 29 -8.30 -4.48 6.46
N VAL A 30 -8.48 -3.26 6.99
CA VAL A 30 -8.44 -2.03 6.19
C VAL A 30 -7.06 -1.84 5.57
N LEU A 31 -6.01 -1.93 6.38
CA LEU A 31 -4.63 -1.80 5.91
C LEU A 31 -4.30 -2.83 4.82
N ALA A 32 -4.67 -4.10 5.03
CA ALA A 32 -4.50 -5.14 4.01
C ALA A 32 -5.26 -4.84 2.71
N LYS A 33 -6.50 -4.33 2.80
CA LYS A 33 -7.29 -3.93 1.62
C LYS A 33 -6.69 -2.73 0.87
N LEU A 34 -5.97 -1.86 1.57
CA LEU A 34 -5.29 -0.71 0.99
C LEU A 34 -3.91 -1.06 0.41
N GLY A 35 -3.53 -2.34 0.42
CA GLY A 35 -2.25 -2.82 -0.12
C GLY A 35 -1.07 -2.68 0.84
N PHE A 36 -1.30 -2.28 2.09
CA PHE A 36 -0.21 -2.22 3.07
C PHE A 36 0.29 -3.62 3.41
N GLN A 37 1.61 -3.79 3.39
CA GLN A 37 2.29 -5.00 3.83
C GLN A 37 2.48 -4.99 5.34
N LYS A 38 2.36 -6.16 5.97
CA LYS A 38 2.61 -6.35 7.39
C LYS A 38 4.07 -6.72 7.61
N GLU A 39 4.84 -5.82 8.21
CA GLU A 39 6.29 -6.03 8.33
C GLU A 39 6.71 -6.61 9.67
N GLY A 40 5.96 -6.33 10.73
CA GLY A 40 6.40 -6.78 12.05
C GLY A 40 5.41 -6.57 13.17
N LYS A 41 5.72 -7.23 14.29
CA LYS A 41 5.08 -7.04 15.58
C LYS A 41 6.05 -6.32 16.51
N LEU A 42 5.72 -5.09 16.89
CA LEU A 42 6.48 -4.34 17.87
C LEU A 42 5.93 -4.67 19.26
N ARG A 43 6.76 -5.32 20.08
CA ARG A 43 6.38 -5.74 21.44
C ARG A 43 6.50 -4.57 22.40
N LYS A 44 5.49 -4.37 23.25
CA LYS A 44 5.47 -3.31 24.27
C LYS A 44 5.76 -1.91 23.72
N TYR A 45 5.15 -1.57 22.58
CA TYR A 45 5.46 -0.36 21.82
C TYR A 45 4.67 0.88 22.24
N LEU A 46 3.38 0.72 22.56
CA LEU A 46 2.51 1.84 22.96
C LEU A 46 1.97 1.65 24.37
N VAL A 47 1.69 2.77 25.04
CA VAL A 47 0.84 2.80 26.24
C VAL A 47 -0.50 3.39 25.83
N ILE A 48 -1.56 2.60 25.94
CA ILE A 48 -2.94 3.02 25.67
C ILE A 48 -3.74 2.69 26.93
N ASP A 49 -4.46 3.68 27.46
CA ASP A 49 -5.24 3.57 28.70
C ASP A 49 -4.42 2.98 29.88
N GLY A 50 -3.17 3.44 30.01
CA GLY A 50 -2.23 2.98 31.05
C GLY A 50 -1.68 1.57 30.83
N LYS A 51 -2.05 0.88 29.74
CA LYS A 51 -1.59 -0.48 29.43
C LYS A 51 -0.55 -0.48 28.31
N VAL A 52 0.59 -1.08 28.60
CA VAL A 52 1.63 -1.39 27.61
C VAL A 52 1.10 -2.44 26.63
N SER A 53 1.10 -2.10 25.35
CA SER A 53 0.46 -2.88 24.29
C SER A 53 1.41 -3.14 23.12
N ASP A 54 1.24 -4.32 22.52
CA ASP A 54 1.91 -4.69 21.28
C ASP A 54 1.16 -4.08 20.09
N VAL A 55 1.89 -3.68 19.06
CA VAL A 55 1.32 -3.23 17.78
C VAL A 55 1.86 -4.05 16.61
N PHE A 56 1.12 -4.04 15.52
CA PHE A 56 1.65 -4.40 14.22
C PHE A 56 2.04 -3.15 13.44
N MET A 57 3.21 -3.23 12.80
CA MET A 57 3.69 -2.25 11.85
C MET A 57 3.35 -2.72 10.44
N TYR A 58 2.82 -1.78 9.67
CA TYR A 58 2.47 -1.93 8.27
C TYR A 58 3.15 -0.85 7.46
N SER A 59 3.36 -1.12 6.18
CA SER A 59 3.93 -0.17 5.25
C SER A 59 3.32 -0.28 3.86
N LEU A 60 3.38 0.82 3.13
CA LEU A 60 3.14 0.86 1.70
C LEU A 60 4.26 1.67 1.05
N LEU A 61 4.96 1.06 0.10
CA LEU A 61 5.96 1.76 -0.70
C LEU A 61 5.29 2.49 -1.87
N ARG A 62 5.91 3.59 -2.31
CA ARG A 62 5.45 4.34 -3.49
C ARG A 62 5.34 3.44 -4.73
N SER A 63 6.28 2.52 -4.93
CA SER A 63 6.30 1.58 -6.05
C SER A 63 5.17 0.55 -6.01
N GLU A 64 4.57 0.30 -4.85
CA GLU A 64 3.47 -0.65 -4.66
C GLU A 64 2.10 0.02 -4.82
N TYR A 65 2.09 1.35 -4.81
CA TYR A 65 0.89 2.12 -5.03
C TYR A 65 0.50 2.06 -6.51
N LEU A 66 -0.53 1.29 -6.81
CA LEU A 66 -1.23 1.32 -8.10
C LEU A 66 -2.35 2.37 -8.02
N PRO A 67 -2.25 3.50 -8.74
CA PRO A 67 -3.36 4.43 -8.84
C PRO A 67 -4.53 3.69 -9.47
N LEU A 68 -5.71 3.75 -8.84
CA LEU A 68 -6.94 3.13 -9.36
C LEU A 68 -7.38 3.68 -10.75
N SER A 69 -6.65 4.66 -11.30
CA SER A 69 -6.83 5.22 -12.64
C SER A 69 -6.06 4.49 -13.76
N SER A 70 -5.20 3.51 -13.45
CA SER A 70 -4.52 2.71 -14.48
C SER A 70 -5.27 1.41 -14.84
N SER A 71 -6.61 1.44 -14.83
CA SER A 71 -7.41 0.48 -15.60
C SER A 71 -7.67 1.04 -17.00
N SER A 72 -6.59 1.29 -17.74
CA SER A 72 -6.63 1.45 -19.19
C SER A 72 -5.90 0.24 -19.78
N THR A 73 -6.69 -0.66 -20.38
CA THR A 73 -6.32 -1.66 -21.39
C THR A 73 -4.83 -1.77 -21.72
N VAL A 74 -4.16 -2.83 -21.24
CA VAL A 74 -3.08 -3.45 -22.04
C VAL A 74 -3.70 -4.68 -22.68
N SER A 75 -4.37 -4.43 -23.80
CA SER A 75 -4.55 -5.42 -24.85
C SER A 75 -3.14 -5.83 -25.31
N ASN A 76 -2.64 -6.94 -24.78
CA ASN A 76 -1.47 -7.59 -25.35
C ASN A 76 -1.90 -8.31 -26.63
N VAL A 77 -2.16 -7.54 -27.69
CA VAL A 77 -2.15 -8.03 -29.07
C VAL A 77 -0.70 -7.92 -29.52
N PRO A 78 -0.03 -9.01 -29.92
CA PRO A 78 1.30 -8.92 -30.49
C PRO A 78 1.20 -8.13 -31.81
N LEU A 79 1.90 -7.00 -31.86
CA LEU A 79 2.22 -6.28 -33.08
C LEU A 79 3.15 -7.20 -33.91
N LEU A 80 2.60 -7.92 -34.88
CA LEU A 80 3.39 -8.38 -36.02
C LEU A 80 3.32 -7.28 -37.06
N GLU A 81 4.33 -6.42 -37.00
CA GLU A 81 4.67 -5.49 -38.06
C GLU A 81 5.04 -6.25 -39.34
N LEU A 82 4.45 -5.78 -40.43
CA LEU A 82 5.04 -5.58 -41.75
C LEU A 82 5.68 -6.80 -42.41
N GLU A 83 5.06 -7.30 -43.47
CA GLU A 83 5.65 -7.14 -44.81
C GLU A 83 4.52 -6.93 -45.81
N GLY A 84 4.50 -5.72 -46.41
CA GLY A 84 3.97 -5.57 -47.75
C GLY A 84 5.11 -5.93 -48.70
N ASP A 85 4.83 -6.81 -49.66
CA ASP A 85 5.46 -6.70 -50.97
C ASP A 85 4.44 -7.11 -52.02
N SER A 86 4.29 -6.21 -53.00
CA SER A 86 3.76 -6.33 -54.37
C SER A 86 2.60 -7.29 -54.68
#